data_AF-A0A942DC42-F1
#
_entry.id   AF-A0A942DC42-F1
#
_cell.length_a   1.000
_cell.length_b   1.000
_cell.length_c   1.000
_cell.angle_alpha   90.00
_cell.angle_beta   90.00
_cell.angle_gamma   90.00
#
_symmetry.space_group_name_H-M   'P 1'
#
loop_
_entity.id
_entity.type
_entity.pdbx_description
1 polymer ?
#
loop_
_entity_poly.entity_id
_entity_poly.type
_entity_poly.pdbx_seq_one_letter_code
_entity_poly.pdbx_strand_id
1 'polypeptide(L)'
;MPYRSKHNCSYSGCMIAVHGRFCDEHEKKDKQTRLRARVRSYNAEEKQFYNSTHWQALREQQLTAYPFCQADLPHDGKQCNAIAVHVDHIVARLDGGTDEPDNFQSLCQSCHSRKTVRYDGGFGNAKRR
;
A
#
# COMPACT_ATOMS: atom_id res chain seq x y z
N MET A 1 -39.25 18.68 9.81
CA MET A 1 -39.09 18.02 8.50
C MET A 1 -39.73 16.63 8.60
N PRO A 2 -40.62 16.22 7.68
CA PRO A 2 -41.27 14.92 7.78
C PRO A 2 -40.26 13.79 7.60
N TYR A 3 -40.38 12.74 8.42
CA TYR A 3 -39.52 11.58 8.37
C TYR A 3 -39.82 10.75 7.11
N ARG A 4 -38.77 10.21 6.49
CA ARG A 4 -38.91 9.42 5.25
C ARG A 4 -39.68 8.13 5.54
N SER A 5 -40.73 7.88 4.76
CA SER A 5 -41.49 6.62 4.78
C SER A 5 -40.58 5.42 4.51
N LYS A 6 -40.95 4.25 5.03
CA LYS A 6 -40.24 3.00 4.71
C LYS A 6 -40.43 2.70 3.22
N HIS A 7 -39.34 2.28 2.57
CA HIS A 7 -39.35 1.81 1.20
C HIS A 7 -38.60 0.48 1.10
N ASN A 8 -38.74 -0.25 0.01
CA ASN A 8 -37.95 -1.46 -0.20
C ASN A 8 -36.44 -1.14 -0.25
N CYS A 9 -35.65 -2.11 0.17
CA CYS A 9 -34.21 -2.10 -0.02
C CYS A 9 -33.87 -1.86 -1.49
N SER A 10 -32.97 -0.92 -1.79
CA SER A 10 -32.60 -0.57 -3.17
C SER A 10 -31.75 -1.64 -3.88
N TYR A 11 -31.45 -2.76 -3.21
CA TYR A 11 -30.74 -3.87 -3.84
C TYR A 11 -31.69 -4.68 -4.73
N SER A 12 -31.30 -4.93 -5.97
CA SER A 12 -32.13 -5.64 -6.96
C SER A 12 -32.68 -6.95 -6.42
N GLY A 13 -34.00 -7.08 -6.39
CA GLY A 13 -34.70 -8.28 -5.89
C GLY A 13 -34.89 -8.36 -4.37
N CYS A 14 -34.44 -7.38 -3.58
CA CYS A 14 -34.64 -7.35 -2.14
C CYS A 14 -35.93 -6.59 -1.77
N MET A 15 -36.90 -7.26 -1.12
CA MET A 15 -38.19 -6.66 -0.75
C MET A 15 -38.29 -6.20 0.71
N ILE A 16 -37.17 -6.20 1.44
CA ILE A 16 -37.15 -5.80 2.86
C ILE A 16 -37.41 -4.29 2.97
N ALA A 17 -38.36 -3.89 3.82
CA ALA A 17 -38.67 -2.48 4.07
C ALA A 17 -37.64 -1.82 5.00
N VAL A 18 -37.09 -0.69 4.58
CA VAL A 18 -36.03 0.06 5.28
C VAL A 18 -36.34 1.56 5.27
N HIS A 19 -35.78 2.30 6.23
CA HIS A 19 -35.79 3.77 6.22
C HIS A 19 -34.58 4.36 5.45
N GLY A 20 -33.52 3.58 5.31
CA GLY A 20 -32.29 3.93 4.58
C GLY A 20 -32.30 3.47 3.12
N ARG A 21 -31.10 3.30 2.55
CA ARG A 21 -30.93 2.82 1.16
C ARG A 21 -30.96 1.28 1.07
N PHE A 22 -30.37 0.61 2.04
CA PHE A 22 -30.20 -0.84 2.04
C PHE A 22 -30.62 -1.44 3.40
N CYS A 23 -30.97 -2.72 3.42
CA CYS A 23 -31.05 -3.47 4.68
C CYS A 23 -29.65 -3.79 5.21
N ASP A 24 -29.54 -4.20 6.47
CA ASP A 24 -28.24 -4.41 7.14
C ASP A 24 -27.28 -5.32 6.37
N GLU A 25 -27.79 -6.37 5.73
CA GLU A 25 -26.99 -7.28 4.91
C GLU A 25 -26.42 -6.57 3.67
N HIS A 26 -27.27 -5.85 2.95
CA HIS A 26 -26.86 -5.14 1.74
C HIS A 26 -26.03 -3.89 2.04
N GLU A 27 -26.20 -3.28 3.21
CA GLU A 27 -25.32 -2.23 3.70
C GLU A 27 -23.91 -2.77 3.97
N LYS A 28 -23.80 -3.95 4.60
CA LYS A 28 -22.49 -4.62 4.80
C LYS A 28 -21.83 -4.96 3.45
N LYS A 29 -22.58 -5.50 2.48
CA LYS A 29 -22.07 -5.82 1.13
C LYS A 29 -21.61 -4.57 0.37
N ASP A 30 -22.38 -3.49 0.42
CA ASP A 30 -22.04 -2.21 -0.20
C ASP A 30 -20.79 -1.60 0.45
N LYS A 31 -20.72 -1.59 1.80
CA LYS A 31 -19.52 -1.18 2.54
C LYS A 31 -18.29 -1.99 2.11
N GLN A 32 -18.39 -3.32 2.05
CA GLN A 32 -17.29 -4.18 1.62
C GLN A 32 -16.87 -3.90 0.17
N THR A 33 -17.83 -3.69 -0.74
CA THR A 33 -17.56 -3.37 -2.15
C THR A 33 -16.84 -2.03 -2.29
N ARG A 34 -17.29 -0.99 -1.57
CA ARG A 34 -16.66 0.33 -1.56
C ARG A 34 -15.24 0.28 -0.99
N LEU A 35 -15.02 -0.47 0.09
CA LEU A 35 -13.69 -0.70 0.65
C LEU A 35 -12.76 -1.36 -0.37
N ARG A 36 -13.22 -2.43 -1.05
CA ARG A 36 -12.45 -3.11 -2.10
C ARG A 36 -12.13 -2.17 -3.27
N ALA A 37 -13.09 -1.37 -3.71
CA ALA A 37 -12.88 -0.38 -4.77
C ALA A 37 -11.82 0.66 -4.36
N ARG A 38 -11.91 1.19 -3.13
CA ARG A 38 -10.93 2.13 -2.59
C ARG A 38 -9.52 1.55 -2.55
N VAL A 39 -9.35 0.31 -2.05
CA VAL A 39 -8.04 -0.37 -2.03
C VAL A 39 -7.51 -0.57 -3.45
N ARG A 40 -8.37 -0.92 -4.42
CA ARG A 40 -7.95 -1.06 -5.82
C ARG A 40 -7.47 0.25 -6.43
N SER A 41 -8.20 1.35 -6.23
CA SER A 41 -7.81 2.68 -6.73
C SER A 41 -6.46 3.08 -6.17
N TYR A 42 -6.27 2.89 -4.87
CA TYR A 42 -5.02 3.17 -4.19
C TYR A 42 -3.83 2.36 -4.72
N ASN A 43 -3.99 1.04 -4.90
CA ASN A 43 -2.95 0.20 -5.50
C ASN A 43 -2.62 0.65 -6.94
N ALA A 44 -3.59 1.21 -7.67
CA ALA A 44 -3.35 1.75 -9.00
C ALA A 44 -2.53 3.05 -8.95
N GLU A 45 -2.81 3.95 -8.00
CA GLU A 45 -2.04 5.19 -7.78
C GLU A 45 -0.59 4.87 -7.40
N GLU A 46 -0.38 3.93 -6.48
CA GLU A 46 0.96 3.47 -6.07
C GLU A 46 1.73 2.89 -7.27
N LYS A 47 1.06 2.03 -8.04
CA LYS A 47 1.64 1.46 -9.26
C LYS A 47 1.96 2.54 -10.30
N GLN A 48 1.13 3.56 -10.46
CA GLN A 48 1.39 4.67 -11.38
C GLN A 48 2.63 5.45 -10.94
N PHE A 49 2.76 5.73 -9.64
CA PHE A 49 3.95 6.40 -9.10
C PHE A 49 5.23 5.62 -9.36
N TYR A 50 5.29 4.33 -9.01
CA TYR A 50 6.50 3.52 -9.19
C TYR A 50 6.85 3.25 -10.66
N ASN A 51 5.89 3.45 -11.58
CA ASN A 51 6.14 3.41 -13.03
C ASN A 51 6.41 4.81 -13.63
N SER A 52 6.36 5.88 -12.84
CA SER A 52 6.55 7.25 -13.32
C SER A 52 8.01 7.52 -13.66
N THR A 53 8.24 8.42 -14.63
CA THR A 53 9.59 8.91 -14.98
C THR A 53 10.25 9.65 -13.81
N HIS A 54 9.44 10.34 -12.98
CA HIS A 54 9.91 11.01 -11.78
C HIS A 54 10.55 10.03 -10.79
N TRP A 55 9.86 8.92 -10.48
CA TRP A 55 10.43 7.88 -9.61
C TRP A 55 11.66 7.23 -10.22
N GLN A 56 11.66 6.96 -11.52
CA GLN A 56 12.83 6.37 -12.20
C GLN A 56 14.07 7.26 -12.07
N ALA A 57 13.92 8.57 -12.21
CA ALA A 57 15.00 9.54 -12.02
C ALA A 57 15.51 9.59 -10.57
N LEU A 58 14.59 9.65 -9.60
CA LEU A 58 14.96 9.59 -8.17
C LEU A 58 15.70 8.30 -7.82
N ARG A 59 15.22 7.17 -8.33
CA ARG A 59 15.83 5.86 -8.15
C ARG A 59 17.26 5.82 -8.71
N GLU A 60 17.47 6.35 -9.91
CA GLU A 60 18.80 6.40 -10.53
C GLU A 60 19.78 7.29 -9.75
N GLN A 61 19.32 8.46 -9.33
CA GLN A 61 20.09 9.38 -8.49
C GLN A 61 20.49 8.72 -7.17
N GLN A 62 19.54 8.05 -6.50
CA GLN A 62 19.79 7.37 -5.23
C GLN A 62 20.79 6.22 -5.37
N LEU A 63 20.66 5.39 -6.41
CA LEU A 63 21.59 4.26 -6.64
C LEU A 63 22.99 4.73 -7.03
N THR A 64 23.11 5.90 -7.65
CA THR A 64 24.41 6.50 -7.98
C THR A 64 25.08 7.07 -6.73
N ALA A 65 24.32 7.76 -5.87
CA ALA A 65 24.83 8.32 -4.62
C ALA A 65 25.15 7.24 -3.57
N TYR A 66 24.32 6.20 -3.50
CA TYR A 66 24.41 5.11 -2.52
C TYR A 66 24.37 3.75 -3.24
N PRO A 67 25.50 3.33 -3.86
CA PRO A 67 25.55 2.11 -4.69
C PRO A 67 25.58 0.81 -3.88
N PHE A 68 25.75 0.88 -2.55
CA PHE A 68 25.80 -0.28 -1.66
C PHE A 68 24.53 -0.39 -0.82
N CYS A 69 24.23 -1.61 -0.39
CA CYS A 69 23.08 -1.91 0.44
C CYS A 69 23.19 -1.22 1.82
N GLN A 70 22.14 -0.51 2.20
CA GLN A 70 22.00 0.25 3.44
C GLN A 70 21.07 -0.45 4.43
N ALA A 71 20.83 -1.76 4.27
CA ALA A 71 19.93 -2.48 5.16
C ALA A 71 20.43 -2.47 6.61
N ASP A 72 19.61 -1.97 7.52
CA ASP A 72 19.88 -1.97 8.97
C ASP A 72 19.91 -3.38 9.57
N LEU A 73 19.29 -4.34 8.88
CA LEU A 73 19.28 -5.73 9.32
C LEU A 73 20.60 -6.42 8.96
N PRO A 74 21.39 -6.87 9.95
CA PRO A 74 22.63 -7.57 9.66
C PRO A 74 22.38 -8.83 8.83
N HIS A 75 23.30 -9.10 7.90
CA HIS A 75 23.48 -10.44 7.35
C HIS A 75 24.44 -11.16 8.28
N ASP A 76 23.95 -12.12 9.04
CA ASP A 76 24.78 -12.96 9.92
C ASP A 76 25.66 -12.14 10.90
N GLY A 77 25.12 -11.01 11.38
CA GLY A 77 25.83 -10.09 12.29
C GLY A 77 26.74 -9.06 11.61
N LYS A 78 26.75 -8.95 10.28
CA LYS A 78 27.59 -7.99 9.53
C LYS A 78 26.78 -7.06 8.62
N GLN A 79 27.36 -5.90 8.32
CA GLN A 79 26.83 -4.97 7.31
C GLN A 79 26.80 -5.62 5.93
N CYS A 80 25.70 -5.39 5.21
CA CYS A 80 25.52 -5.89 3.85
C CYS A 80 26.30 -5.00 2.87
N ASN A 81 27.50 -5.42 2.45
CA ASN A 81 28.27 -4.66 1.46
C ASN A 81 27.94 -5.03 0.00
N ALA A 82 26.75 -5.62 -0.23
CA ALA A 82 26.31 -5.99 -1.57
C ALA A 82 25.89 -4.74 -2.36
N ILE A 83 25.99 -4.82 -3.70
CA ILE A 83 25.49 -3.76 -4.59
C ILE A 83 23.97 -3.63 -4.42
N ALA A 84 23.52 -2.39 -4.26
CA ALA A 84 22.11 -2.06 -4.23
C ALA A 84 21.51 -2.11 -5.63
N VAL A 85 20.34 -2.70 -5.74
CA VAL A 85 19.57 -2.80 -7.00
C VAL A 85 18.12 -2.35 -6.82
N HIS A 86 17.70 -2.08 -5.60
CA HIS A 86 16.40 -1.52 -5.26
C HIS A 86 16.58 -0.23 -4.47
N VAL A 87 15.65 0.69 -4.67
CA VAL A 87 15.47 1.85 -3.80
C VAL A 87 14.10 1.71 -3.20
N ASP A 88 14.04 1.84 -1.89
CA ASP A 88 12.82 1.64 -1.14
C ASP A 88 12.62 2.81 -0.18
N HIS A 89 11.36 3.12 0.12
CA HIS A 89 11.03 4.13 1.11
C HIS A 89 11.24 3.55 2.52
N ILE A 90 11.86 4.30 3.42
CA ILE A 90 12.02 3.93 4.83
C ILE A 90 10.63 3.95 5.48
N VAL A 91 9.95 5.09 5.41
CA VAL A 91 8.52 5.22 5.70
C VAL A 91 7.77 5.09 4.38
N ALA A 92 6.87 4.10 4.28
CA ALA A 92 6.10 3.91 3.06
C ALA A 92 5.32 5.19 2.71
N ARG A 93 5.23 5.54 1.42
CA ARG A 93 4.47 6.71 0.93
C ARG A 93 3.04 6.75 1.47
N LEU A 94 2.48 5.56 1.56
CA LEU A 94 1.17 5.22 2.09
C LEU A 94 0.94 5.57 3.55
N ASP A 95 2.00 5.46 4.34
CA ASP A 95 2.02 5.78 5.76
C ASP A 95 2.50 7.24 5.98
N GLY A 96 2.59 8.03 4.91
CA GLY A 96 2.97 9.45 4.93
C GLY A 96 4.44 9.73 4.62
N GLY A 97 5.19 8.75 4.12
CA GLY A 97 6.58 8.92 3.72
C GLY A 97 6.75 9.91 2.57
N THR A 98 7.81 10.72 2.65
CA THR A 98 8.18 11.70 1.61
C THR A 98 8.91 11.02 0.45
N ASP A 99 8.89 11.68 -0.71
CA ASP A 99 9.69 11.31 -1.89
C ASP A 99 11.04 12.07 -1.86
N GLU A 100 11.61 12.23 -0.66
CA GLU A 100 12.89 12.91 -0.43
C GLU A 100 14.03 11.91 -0.18
N PRO A 101 15.29 12.25 -0.51
CA PRO A 101 16.43 11.33 -0.41
C PRO A 101 16.71 10.78 0.99
N ASP A 102 16.33 11.50 2.04
CA ASP A 102 16.47 11.10 3.43
C ASP A 102 15.51 9.97 3.84
N ASN A 103 14.38 9.84 3.14
CA ASN A 103 13.43 8.76 3.31
C ASN A 103 13.71 7.57 2.36
N PHE A 104 14.81 7.57 1.61
CA PHE A 104 15.18 6.47 0.72
C PHE A 104 16.27 5.59 1.32
N GLN A 105 16.18 4.29 1.07
CA GLN A 105 17.23 3.33 1.36
C GLN A 105 17.56 2.50 0.11
N SER A 106 18.85 2.41 -0.21
CA SER A 106 19.37 1.54 -1.26
C SER A 106 19.52 0.12 -0.74
N LEU A 107 18.88 -0.87 -1.38
CA LEU A 107 18.84 -2.26 -0.91
C LEU A 107 19.30 -3.23 -2.00
N CYS A 108 20.04 -4.27 -1.61
CA CYS A 108 20.27 -5.42 -2.47
C CYS A 108 19.00 -6.29 -2.57
N GLN A 109 18.92 -7.15 -3.59
CA GLN A 109 17.76 -8.02 -3.83
C GLN A 109 17.35 -8.83 -2.59
N SER A 110 18.31 -9.42 -1.88
CA SER A 110 18.03 -10.29 -0.73
C SER A 110 17.52 -9.50 0.48
N CYS A 111 18.11 -8.34 0.76
CA CYS A 111 17.67 -7.44 1.82
C CYS A 111 16.27 -6.89 1.55
N HIS A 112 16.00 -6.45 0.33
CA HIS A 112 14.69 -5.95 -0.07
C HIS A 112 13.62 -7.01 0.12
N SER A 113 13.81 -8.23 -0.44
CA SER A 113 12.87 -9.33 -0.26
C SER A 113 12.62 -9.66 1.22
N ARG A 114 13.67 -9.63 2.07
CA ARG A 114 13.56 -9.86 3.51
C ARG A 114 12.74 -8.77 4.21
N LYS A 115 12.93 -7.50 3.84
CA LYS A 115 12.13 -6.38 4.37
C LYS A 115 10.66 -6.54 3.99
N THR A 116 10.39 -6.84 2.71
CA THR A 116 9.03 -7.02 2.20
C THR A 116 8.27 -8.10 2.96
N VAL A 117 8.92 -9.25 3.24
CA VAL A 117 8.31 -10.35 4.00
C VAL A 117 8.07 -9.97 5.46
N ARG A 118 9.03 -9.30 6.10
CA ARG A 118 9.00 -9.05 7.56
C ARG A 118 8.12 -7.87 7.96
N TYR A 119 8.09 -6.82 7.15
CA TYR A 119 7.49 -5.55 7.53
C TYR A 119 6.37 -5.14 6.57
N ASP A 120 6.58 -5.29 5.26
CA ASP A 120 5.66 -4.74 4.26
C ASP A 120 4.50 -5.68 3.89
N GLY A 121 4.45 -6.89 4.45
CA GLY A 121 3.34 -7.83 4.27
C GLY A 121 3.39 -8.62 2.95
N GLY A 122 4.59 -8.89 2.43
CA GLY A 122 4.79 -9.74 1.26
C GLY A 122 4.15 -11.13 1.41
N PHE A 123 3.71 -11.73 0.29
CA PHE A 123 3.13 -13.08 0.23
C PHE A 123 1.83 -13.29 1.02
N GLY A 124 1.02 -12.23 1.16
CA GLY A 124 -0.27 -12.31 1.87
C GLY A 124 -0.14 -12.20 3.39
N ASN A 125 1.03 -11.84 3.91
CA ASN A 125 1.23 -11.56 5.33
C ASN A 125 0.67 -10.17 5.69
N ALA A 126 0.24 -10.00 6.94
CA ALA A 126 -0.12 -8.68 7.45
C ALA A 126 1.15 -7.82 7.64
N LYS A 127 1.06 -6.53 7.33
CA LYS A 127 2.12 -5.56 7.65
C LYS A 127 2.37 -5.55 9.16
N ARG A 128 3.63 -5.66 9.57
CA ARG A 128 4.03 -5.54 10.99
C ARG A 128 4.35 -4.08 11.25
N ARG A 129 3.57 -3.43 12.11
CA ARG A 129 3.79 -2.06 12.59
C ARG A 129 4.79 -2.03 13.74
#